data_AF-A0A7S3WGV8-F1
#
_entry.id   AF-A0A7S3WGV8-F1
#
_cell.length_a   1.000
_cell.length_b   1.000
_cell.length_c   1.000
_cell.angle_alpha   90.00
_cell.angle_beta   90.00
_cell.angle_gamma   90.00
#
_symmetry.space_group_name_H-M   'P 1'
#
loop_
_entity.id
_entity.type
_entity.pdbx_description
1 polymer ?
#
loop_
_entity_poly.entity_id
_entity_poly.type
_entity_poly.pdbx_seq_one_letter_code
_entity_poly.pdbx_strand_id
1 'polypeptide(L)'
;AAAEAFESSAFEALEKDFQEVLQELIGDKSLEHFRLEYEKLHRALRKSHESEKRLIKKCRELNQEIVSNANKVQTALNLSKEDQATIQNLKREIERAWKMVEASHEKEQRAKETIHNLKVEIANLSHLVEQGAGLSVNQENTVNSLV
;
A
#
# COMPACT_ATOMS: atom_id res chain seq x y z
N ALA A 1 -25.22 13.99 22.95
CA ALA A 1 -24.96 15.08 23.91
C ALA A 1 -26.27 15.70 24.40
N ALA A 2 -26.95 16.55 23.61
CA ALA A 2 -28.20 17.19 24.06
C ALA A 2 -29.37 16.22 24.31
N ALA A 3 -29.61 15.27 23.39
CA ALA A 3 -30.67 14.26 23.54
C ALA A 3 -30.45 13.33 24.75
N GLU A 4 -29.19 13.02 25.04
CA GLU A 4 -28.80 12.12 26.12
C GLU A 4 -28.84 12.81 27.50
N ALA A 5 -28.54 14.12 27.52
CA ALA A 5 -28.76 14.96 28.69
C ALA A 5 -30.25 15.14 28.99
N PHE A 6 -31.07 15.28 27.94
CA PHE A 6 -32.52 15.34 28.06
C PHE A 6 -33.12 14.02 28.57
N GLU A 7 -32.70 12.87 28.04
CA GLU A 7 -33.12 11.55 28.54
C GLU A 7 -32.71 11.34 30.00
N SER A 8 -31.50 11.76 30.40
CA SER A 8 -31.06 11.62 31.79
C SER A 8 -31.90 12.51 32.73
N SER A 9 -32.22 13.74 32.33
CA SER A 9 -33.07 14.65 33.10
C SER A 9 -34.51 14.17 33.20
N ALA A 10 -35.06 13.60 32.12
CA ALA A 10 -36.41 13.03 32.12
C ALA A 10 -36.49 11.78 33.03
N PHE A 11 -35.45 10.94 33.03
CA PHE A 11 -35.40 9.76 33.90
C PHE A 11 -35.24 10.14 35.37
N GLU A 12 -34.46 11.18 35.68
CA GLU A 12 -34.32 11.71 37.06
C GLU A 12 -35.65 12.27 37.59
N ALA A 13 -36.41 12.99 36.76
CA ALA A 13 -37.75 13.44 37.13
C ALA A 13 -38.68 12.25 37.41
N LEU A 14 -38.63 11.21 36.58
CA LEU A 14 -39.41 9.99 36.77
C LEU A 14 -39.04 9.24 38.07
N GLU A 15 -37.76 9.19 38.45
CA GLU A 15 -37.35 8.61 39.74
C GLU A 15 -37.88 9.40 40.93
N LYS A 16 -37.92 10.73 40.84
CA LYS A 16 -38.47 11.60 41.88
C LYS A 16 -39.97 11.35 42.06
N ASP A 17 -40.73 11.35 40.97
CA ASP A 17 -42.17 11.07 40.99
C ASP A 17 -42.46 9.66 41.55
N PHE A 18 -41.63 8.68 41.20
CA PHE A 18 -41.75 7.33 41.73
C PHE A 18 -41.57 7.27 43.25
N GLN A 19 -40.60 7.99 43.80
CA GLN A 19 -40.37 8.06 45.24
C GLN A 19 -41.51 8.76 45.99
N GLU A 20 -42.08 9.82 45.42
CA GLU A 20 -43.23 10.53 45.98
C GLU A 20 -44.44 9.60 46.09
N VAL A 21 -44.78 8.89 45.00
CA VAL A 21 -45.87 7.90 44.98
C VAL A 21 -45.65 6.78 46.00
N LEU A 22 -44.42 6.27 46.15
CA LEU A 22 -44.12 5.26 47.17
C LEU A 22 -44.32 5.77 48.59
N GLN A 23 -43.96 7.03 48.88
CA GLN A 23 -44.17 7.62 50.21
C GLN A 23 -45.65 7.74 50.55
N GLU A 24 -46.49 8.12 49.59
CA GLU A 24 -47.94 8.20 49.78
C GLU A 24 -48.56 6.82 50.05
N LEU A 25 -48.04 5.76 49.43
CA LEU A 25 -48.54 4.39 49.55
C LEU A 25 -48.18 3.71 50.89
N ILE A 26 -47.15 4.16 51.62
CA ILE A 26 -46.70 3.54 52.88
C ILE A 26 -47.74 3.69 54.01
N GLY A 27 -48.60 4.71 53.93
CA GLY A 27 -49.61 5.01 54.96
C GLY A 27 -50.83 4.09 54.95
N ASP A 28 -51.08 3.35 53.86
CA ASP A 28 -52.31 2.58 53.67
C ASP A 28 -52.03 1.08 53.47
N LYS A 29 -52.36 0.27 54.48
CA LYS A 29 -52.20 -1.19 54.45
C LYS A 29 -53.00 -1.87 53.35
N SER A 30 -54.09 -1.28 52.87
CA SER A 30 -54.88 -1.84 51.77
C SER A 30 -54.16 -1.78 50.42
N LEU A 31 -53.17 -0.90 50.29
CA LEU A 31 -52.40 -0.67 49.06
C LEU A 31 -51.05 -1.40 49.02
N GLU A 32 -50.73 -2.21 50.03
CA GLU A 32 -49.43 -2.91 50.13
C GLU A 32 -49.14 -3.81 48.91
N HIS A 33 -50.16 -4.50 48.39
CA HIS A 33 -49.98 -5.33 47.21
C HIS A 33 -49.66 -4.50 45.95
N PHE A 34 -50.31 -3.35 45.79
CA PHE A 34 -50.02 -2.41 44.70
C PHE A 34 -48.61 -1.85 44.82
N ARG A 35 -48.20 -1.44 46.03
CA ARG A 35 -46.84 -0.94 46.32
C ARG A 35 -45.77 -1.93 45.87
N LEU A 36 -45.93 -3.22 46.20
CA LEU A 36 -44.99 -4.27 45.82
C LEU A 36 -44.92 -4.47 44.29
N GLU A 37 -46.05 -4.45 43.58
CA GLU A 37 -46.05 -4.56 42.12
C GLU A 37 -45.45 -3.31 41.46
N TYR A 38 -45.69 -2.13 42.02
CA TYR A 38 -45.11 -0.87 41.56
C TYR A 38 -43.58 -0.84 41.73
N GLU A 39 -43.06 -1.33 42.86
CA GLU A 39 -41.62 -1.51 43.08
C GLU A 39 -40.98 -2.50 42.10
N LYS A 40 -41.66 -3.61 41.80
CA LYS A 40 -41.19 -4.56 40.78
C LYS A 40 -41.10 -3.92 39.40
N LEU A 41 -42.12 -3.16 39.01
CA LEU A 41 -42.15 -2.45 37.74
C LEU A 41 -41.00 -1.43 37.65
N HIS A 42 -40.78 -0.63 38.68
CA HIS A 42 -39.68 0.33 38.72
C HIS A 42 -38.30 -0.33 38.66
N ARG A 43 -38.11 -1.45 39.37
CA ARG A 43 -36.87 -2.22 39.26
C ARG A 43 -36.63 -2.72 37.83
N ALA A 44 -37.68 -3.20 37.16
CA ALA A 44 -37.60 -3.63 35.77
C ALA A 44 -37.26 -2.44 34.84
N LEU A 45 -37.90 -1.29 35.04
CA LEU A 45 -37.65 -0.06 34.28
C LEU A 45 -36.22 0.45 34.45
N ARG A 46 -35.71 0.54 35.68
CA ARG A 46 -34.31 0.92 35.96
C ARG A 46 -33.33 0.00 35.24
N LYS A 47 -33.55 -1.31 35.32
CA LYS A 47 -32.70 -2.29 34.66
C LYS A 47 -32.73 -2.12 33.13
N SER A 48 -33.91 -1.86 32.56
CA SER A 48 -34.08 -1.61 31.13
C SER A 48 -33.32 -0.35 30.70
N HIS A 49 -33.51 0.76 31.40
CA HIS A 49 -32.83 2.03 31.10
C HIS A 49 -31.31 1.95 31.22
N GLU A 50 -30.77 1.25 32.25
CA GLU A 50 -29.33 1.00 32.35
C GLU A 50 -28.81 0.16 31.18
N SER A 51 -29.56 -0.85 30.74
CA SER A 51 -29.20 -1.68 29.59
C SER A 51 -29.21 -0.89 28.28
N GLU A 52 -30.19 -0.02 28.09
CA GLU A 52 -30.31 0.89 26.95
C GLU A 52 -29.14 1.86 26.89
N LYS A 53 -28.80 2.52 28.01
CA LYS A 53 -27.61 3.39 28.10
C LYS A 53 -26.33 2.67 27.67
N ARG A 54 -26.14 1.41 28.10
CA ARG A 54 -24.98 0.60 27.71
C ARG A 54 -24.99 0.28 26.21
N LEU A 55 -26.16 -0.06 25.64
CA LEU A 55 -26.31 -0.35 24.21
C LEU A 55 -26.03 0.88 23.35
N ILE A 56 -26.56 2.04 23.71
CA ILE A 56 -26.31 3.31 23.01
C ILE A 56 -24.81 3.63 23.02
N LYS A 57 -24.17 3.51 24.19
CA LYS A 57 -22.72 3.70 24.30
C LYS A 57 -21.96 2.76 23.37
N LYS A 58 -22.32 1.46 23.37
CA LYS A 58 -21.66 0.47 22.52
C LYS A 58 -21.88 0.74 21.03
N CYS A 59 -23.06 1.17 20.63
CA CYS A 59 -23.34 1.54 19.24
C CYS A 59 -22.47 2.71 18.78
N ARG A 60 -22.26 3.72 19.65
CA ARG A 60 -21.39 4.85 19.33
C ARG A 60 -19.92 4.45 19.21
N GLU A 61 -19.44 3.62 20.13
CA GLU A 61 -18.08 3.06 20.07
C GLU A 61 -17.86 2.29 18.77
N LEU A 62 -18.77 1.37 18.44
CA LEU A 62 -18.69 0.59 17.21
C LEU A 62 -18.76 1.49 15.96
N ASN A 63 -19.60 2.52 15.95
CA ASN A 63 -19.68 3.45 14.84
C ASN A 63 -18.37 4.24 14.65
N GLN A 64 -17.73 4.65 15.76
CA GLN A 64 -16.41 5.29 15.70
C GLN A 64 -15.34 4.33 15.18
N GLU A 65 -15.35 3.07 15.62
CA GLU A 65 -14.44 2.03 15.12
C GLU A 65 -14.63 1.78 13.62
N ILE A 66 -15.88 1.69 13.15
CA ILE A 66 -16.22 1.54 11.72
C ILE A 66 -15.62 2.70 10.91
N VAL A 67 -15.85 3.94 11.32
CA VAL A 67 -15.33 5.11 10.63
C VAL A 67 -13.79 5.12 10.64
N SER A 68 -13.18 4.81 11.77
CA SER A 68 -11.71 4.72 11.89
C SER A 68 -11.13 3.65 10.96
N ASN A 69 -11.74 2.46 10.92
CA ASN A 69 -11.28 1.38 10.05
C ASN A 69 -11.52 1.69 8.57
N ALA A 70 -12.64 2.33 8.21
CA ALA A 70 -12.87 2.79 6.85
C ALA A 70 -11.78 3.76 6.38
N ASN A 71 -11.37 4.70 7.22
CA ASN A 71 -10.26 5.62 6.92
C ASN A 71 -8.94 4.87 6.73
N LYS A 72 -8.62 3.89 7.59
CA LYS A 72 -7.40 3.07 7.44
C LYS A 72 -7.39 2.30 6.12
N VAL A 73 -8.51 1.68 5.75
CA VAL A 73 -8.66 0.95 4.49
C VAL A 73 -8.50 1.90 3.30
N GLN A 74 -9.10 3.09 3.36
CA GLN A 74 -8.97 4.09 2.30
C GLN A 74 -7.52 4.55 2.11
N THR A 75 -6.78 4.79 3.20
CA THR A 75 -5.36 5.13 3.15
C THR A 75 -4.52 3.99 2.55
N ALA A 76 -4.75 2.75 2.99
CA ALA A 76 -4.04 1.58 2.45
C ALA A 76 -4.32 1.38 0.95
N LEU A 77 -5.56 1.63 0.51
CA LEU A 77 -5.94 1.56 -0.90
C LEU A 77 -5.23 2.64 -1.74
N ASN A 78 -5.11 3.87 -1.22
CA ASN A 78 -4.41 4.95 -1.90
C ASN A 78 -2.91 4.63 -2.03
N LEU A 79 -2.28 4.19 -0.95
CA LEU A 79 -0.88 3.78 -0.96
C LEU A 79 -0.64 2.64 -1.97
N SER A 80 -1.52 1.63 -2.00
CA SER A 80 -1.41 0.53 -2.95
C SER A 80 -1.50 0.99 -4.42
N LYS A 81 -2.33 2.01 -4.71
CA LYS A 81 -2.41 2.60 -6.06
C LYS A 81 -1.13 3.34 -6.44
N GLU A 82 -0.55 4.10 -5.51
CA GLU A 82 0.73 4.79 -5.70
C GLU A 82 1.89 3.80 -5.91
N ASP A 83 1.93 2.72 -5.13
CA ASP A 83 2.90 1.64 -5.29
C ASP A 83 2.76 0.97 -6.66
N GLN A 84 1.53 0.69 -7.12
CA GLN A 84 1.30 0.13 -8.45
C GLN A 84 1.79 1.05 -9.57
N ALA A 85 1.57 2.37 -9.46
CA ALA A 85 2.08 3.33 -10.42
C ALA A 85 3.62 3.34 -10.43
N THR A 86 4.24 3.27 -9.24
CA THR A 86 5.69 3.21 -9.08
C THR A 86 6.27 1.93 -9.69
N ILE A 87 5.66 0.78 -9.42
CA ILE A 87 6.06 -0.52 -10.00
C ILE A 87 5.99 -0.47 -11.52
N GLN A 88 4.93 0.12 -12.10
CA GLN A 88 4.81 0.25 -13.56
C GLN A 88 5.93 1.12 -14.15
N ASN A 89 6.27 2.22 -13.49
CA ASN A 89 7.37 3.08 -13.94
C ASN A 89 8.72 2.35 -13.89
N LEU A 90 9.02 1.67 -12.78
CA LEU A 90 10.24 0.88 -12.63
C LEU A 90 10.35 -0.22 -13.68
N LYS A 91 9.24 -0.92 -13.99
CA LYS A 91 9.21 -1.92 -15.08
C LYS A 91 9.60 -1.33 -16.43
N ARG A 92 9.06 -0.14 -16.77
CA ARG A 92 9.42 0.56 -18.01
C ARG A 92 10.90 0.97 -18.03
N GLU A 93 11.44 1.39 -16.91
CA GLU A 93 12.87 1.73 -16.79
C GLU A 93 13.76 0.51 -16.99
N ILE A 94 13.40 -0.64 -16.42
CA ILE A 94 14.11 -1.90 -16.63
C ILE A 94 14.10 -2.29 -18.11
N GLU A 95 12.94 -2.23 -18.78
CA GLU A 95 12.85 -2.52 -20.22
C GLU A 95 13.71 -1.58 -21.06
N ARG A 96 13.77 -0.29 -20.71
CA ARG A 96 14.65 0.68 -21.39
C ARG A 96 16.12 0.34 -21.16
N ALA A 97 16.51 0.04 -19.91
CA ALA A 97 17.87 -0.36 -19.57
C ALA A 97 18.29 -1.62 -20.33
N TRP A 98 17.41 -2.61 -20.40
CA TRP A 98 17.64 -3.84 -21.16
C TRP A 98 17.89 -3.55 -22.64
N LYS A 99 17.03 -2.74 -23.28
CA LYS A 99 17.23 -2.34 -24.69
C LYS A 99 18.54 -1.58 -24.91
N MET A 100 18.94 -0.73 -23.96
CA MET A 100 20.24 -0.05 -24.03
C MET A 100 21.41 -1.02 -23.95
N VAL A 101 21.32 -2.04 -23.09
CA VAL A 101 22.34 -3.11 -22.98
C VAL A 101 22.42 -3.90 -24.28
N GLU A 102 21.30 -4.32 -24.84
CA GLU A 102 21.25 -5.03 -26.14
C GLU A 102 21.90 -4.21 -27.25
N ALA A 103 21.53 -2.93 -27.37
CA ALA A 103 22.11 -2.04 -28.37
C ALA A 103 23.62 -1.81 -28.17
N SER A 104 24.08 -1.73 -26.91
CA SER A 104 25.50 -1.62 -26.60
C SER A 104 26.26 -2.90 -26.96
N HIS A 105 25.67 -4.06 -26.68
CA HIS A 105 26.26 -5.35 -26.98
C HIS A 105 26.36 -5.58 -28.49
N GLU A 106 25.33 -5.22 -29.26
CA GLU A 106 25.36 -5.31 -30.72
C GLU A 106 26.44 -4.40 -31.33
N LYS A 107 26.59 -3.17 -30.81
CA LYS A 107 27.66 -2.25 -31.22
C LYS A 107 29.04 -2.82 -30.90
N GLU A 108 29.21 -3.39 -29.72
CA GLU A 108 30.46 -4.04 -29.30
C GLU A 108 30.83 -5.20 -30.24
N GLN A 109 29.84 -6.04 -30.59
CA GLN A 109 30.04 -7.16 -31.49
C GLN A 109 30.49 -6.72 -32.88
N ARG A 110 29.81 -5.72 -33.48
CA ARG A 110 30.22 -5.13 -34.77
C ARG A 110 31.63 -4.54 -34.72
N ALA A 111 31.99 -3.88 -33.62
CA ALA A 111 33.33 -3.33 -33.43
C ALA A 111 34.38 -4.45 -33.36
N LYS A 112 34.10 -5.55 -32.64
CA LYS A 112 34.99 -6.73 -32.59
C LYS A 112 35.19 -7.37 -33.97
N GLU A 113 34.13 -7.52 -34.75
CA GLU A 113 34.19 -8.04 -36.12
C GLU A 113 35.04 -7.12 -37.03
N THR A 114 34.84 -5.81 -36.93
CA THR A 114 35.64 -4.83 -37.67
C THR A 114 37.12 -4.91 -37.30
N ILE A 115 37.43 -5.00 -36.00
CA ILE A 115 38.81 -5.18 -35.51
C ILE A 115 39.42 -6.48 -36.05
N HIS A 116 38.64 -7.56 -36.10
CA HIS A 116 39.12 -8.83 -36.64
C HIS A 116 39.45 -8.72 -38.13
N ASN A 117 38.56 -8.14 -38.93
CA ASN A 117 38.78 -7.95 -40.37
C ASN A 117 40.02 -7.10 -40.65
N LEU A 118 40.19 -5.99 -39.92
CA LEU A 118 41.38 -5.14 -40.04
C LEU A 118 42.67 -5.89 -39.68
N LYS A 119 42.65 -6.74 -38.64
CA LYS A 119 43.81 -7.58 -38.29
C LYS A 119 44.18 -8.56 -39.41
N VAL A 120 43.19 -9.17 -40.05
CA VAL A 120 43.41 -10.08 -41.19
C VAL A 120 43.99 -9.31 -42.37
N GLU A 121 43.46 -8.13 -42.69
CA GLU A 121 43.96 -7.29 -43.77
C GLU A 121 45.40 -6.83 -43.54
N ILE A 122 45.74 -6.40 -42.32
CA ILE A 122 47.13 -6.07 -41.93
C ILE A 122 48.06 -7.27 -42.16
N ALA A 123 47.65 -8.47 -41.77
CA ALA A 123 48.46 -9.68 -41.97
C ALA A 123 48.67 -9.98 -43.47
N ASN A 124 47.62 -9.88 -44.27
CA ASN A 124 47.68 -10.09 -45.72
C ASN A 124 48.59 -9.07 -46.41
N LEU A 125 48.47 -7.78 -46.06
CA LEU A 125 49.31 -6.72 -46.60
C LEU A 125 50.77 -6.88 -46.18
N SER A 126 51.02 -7.26 -44.92
CA SER A 126 52.38 -7.52 -44.42
C SER A 126 53.06 -8.64 -45.22
N HIS A 127 52.33 -9.73 -45.49
CA HIS A 127 52.82 -10.82 -46.32
C HIS A 127 53.08 -10.39 -47.77
N LEU A 128 52.21 -9.55 -48.35
CA LEU A 128 52.40 -9.01 -49.71
C LEU A 128 53.66 -8.12 -49.80
N VAL A 129 53.91 -7.31 -48.77
CA VAL A 129 55.11 -6.45 -48.68
C VAL A 129 56.37 -7.30 -48.58
N GLU A 130 56.40 -8.35 -47.75
CA GLU A 130 57.54 -9.27 -47.67
C GLU A 130 57.82 -9.96 -49.02
N GLN A 131 56.78 -10.40 -49.72
CA GLN A 131 56.92 -10.98 -51.06
C GLN A 131 57.44 -9.96 -52.09
N GLY A 132 56.92 -8.73 -52.08
CA GLY A 132 57.36 -7.65 -52.96
C GLY A 132 58.81 -7.22 -52.72
N ALA A 133 59.23 -7.15 -51.45
CA ALA A 133 60.61 -6.89 -51.08
C ALA A 133 61.55 -8.02 -51.53
N GLY A 134 61.14 -9.29 -51.39
CA GLY A 134 61.90 -10.45 -51.89
C GLY A 134 62.07 -10.46 -53.41
N LEU A 135 61.04 -10.03 -54.16
CA LEU A 135 61.10 -9.87 -55.61
C LEU A 135 62.03 -8.73 -56.03
N SER A 136 62.01 -7.59 -55.32
CA SER A 136 62.91 -6.47 -55.58
C SER A 136 64.37 -6.84 -55.34
N VAL A 137 64.68 -7.54 -54.24
CA VAL A 137 66.04 -8.02 -53.93
C VAL A 137 66.53 -9.01 -54.99
N ASN A 138 65.67 -9.92 -55.46
CA ASN A 138 66.03 -10.84 -56.54
C ASN A 138 66.24 -10.13 -57.89
N GLN A 139 65.44 -9.12 -58.21
CA GLN A 139 65.64 -8.30 -59.41
C GLN A 139 66.94 -7.50 -59.33
N GLU A 140 67.25 -6.90 -58.18
CA GLU A 140 68.47 -6.13 -57.95
C GLU A 140 69.73 -7.02 -58.01
N ASN A 141 69.66 -8.23 -57.46
CA ASN A 141 70.72 -9.24 -57.60
C ASN A 141 70.90 -9.73 -59.04
N THR A 142 69.81 -9.89 -59.80
CA THR A 142 69.88 -10.30 -61.21
C THR A 142 70.51 -9.20 -62.06
N VAL A 143 70.13 -7.94 -61.86
CA VAL A 143 70.72 -6.78 -62.54
C VAL A 143 72.20 -6.62 -62.19
N ASN A 144 72.59 -6.78 -60.91
CA ASN A 144 74.00 -6.72 -60.49
C ASN A 144 74.85 -7.88 -61.02
N SER A 145 74.25 -9.00 -61.44
CA SER A 145 74.98 -10.12 -62.06
C SER A 145 75.14 -9.99 -63.58
N LEU A 146 74.47 -9.00 -64.19
CA LEU A 146 74.48 -8.72 -65.63
C LEU A 146 75.31 -7.46 -66.00
N VAL A 147 75.84 -6.75 -65.01
CA VAL A 147 76.76 -5.60 -65.14
C VAL A 147 78.17 -6.05 -64.76
#